data_AF-A0A5K1A6E2-F1
#
_entry.id   AF-A0A5K1A6E2-F1
#
_cell.length_a   1.000
_cell.length_b   1.000
_cell.length_c   1.000
_cell.angle_alpha   90.00
_cell.angle_beta   90.00
_cell.angle_gamma   90.00
#
_symmetry.space_group_name_H-M   'P 1'
#
loop_
_entity.id
_entity.type
_entity.pdbx_description
1 polymer ?
#
loop_
_entity_poly.entity_id
_entity_poly.type
_entity_poly.pdbx_seq_one_letter_code
_entity_poly.pdbx_strand_id
1 'polypeptide(L)' 'EVIKAISGKGEPLKNFFFFDAATGKGTIEDISPRTDG' A
#
# COMPACT_ATOMS: atom_id res chain seq x y z
N GLU A 1 -8.29 2.53 0.07
CA GLU A 1 -8.18 1.06 0.04
C GLU A 1 -9.50 0.36 0.26
N VAL A 2 -10.18 0.50 1.40
CA VAL A 2 -11.45 -0.22 1.67
C VAL A 2 -12.51 -0.03 0.57
N ILE A 3 -12.82 1.21 0.18
CA ILE A 3 -13.82 1.47 -0.87
C ILE A 3 -13.31 1.00 -2.25
N LYS A 4 -12.02 1.16 -2.56
CA LYS A 4 -11.43 0.71 -3.83
C LYS A 4 -11.49 -0.81 -3.96
N ALA A 5 -11.07 -1.52 -2.91
CA ALA A 5 -11.08 -2.98 -2.81
C ALA A 5 -12.49 -3.56 -2.95
N ILE A 6 -13.50 -2.92 -2.32
CA ILE A 6 -14.90 -3.37 -2.44
C ILE A 6 -15.47 -3.04 -3.83
N SER A 7 -15.09 -1.91 -4.43
CA SER A 7 -15.64 -1.47 -5.71
C SER A 7 -15.04 -2.16 -6.94
N GLY A 8 -13.90 -2.86 -6.80
CA GLY A 8 -13.15 -3.43 -7.93
C GLY A 8 -12.59 -2.40 -8.91
N LYS A 9 -12.65 -1.10 -8.59
CA LYS A 9 -12.15 0.00 -9.42
C LYS A 9 -10.82 0.49 -8.88
N GLY A 10 -9.74 -0.03 -9.48
CA GLY A 10 -8.36 0.31 -9.18
C GLY A 10 -7.64 -0.80 -8.42
N GLU A 11 -6.39 -1.06 -8.81
CA GLU A 11 -5.47 -1.95 -8.08
C GLU A 11 -5.37 -1.48 -6.62
N PRO A 12 -5.55 -2.37 -5.62
CA PRO A 12 -5.27 -2.04 -4.24
C PRO A 12 -3.85 -1.47 -4.12
N LEU A 13 -3.69 -0.38 -3.37
CA LEU A 13 -2.35 0.10 -3.02
C LEU A 13 -1.64 -1.02 -2.26
N LYS A 14 -0.37 -1.24 -2.65
CA LYS A 14 0.58 -2.17 -2.03
C LYS A 14 0.40 -2.21 -0.51
N ASN A 15 0.46 -3.42 0.05
CA ASN A 15 -0.17 -3.81 1.32
C ASN A 15 0.34 -3.10 2.60
N PHE A 16 1.28 -2.16 2.51
CA PHE A 16 1.83 -1.44 3.65
C PHE A 16 1.94 0.07 3.37
N PHE A 17 1.31 0.87 4.24
CA PHE A 17 1.40 2.33 4.21
C PHE A 17 2.03 2.85 5.50
N PHE A 18 3.07 3.67 5.37
CA PHE A 18 3.72 4.36 6.48
C PHE A 18 3.60 5.88 6.29
N PHE A 19 3.25 6.58 7.37
CA PHE A 19 3.18 8.04 7.40
C PHE A 19 4.15 8.59 8.43
N ASP A 20 5.08 9.42 7.98
CA ASP A 20 5.97 10.18 8.85
C ASP A 20 5.31 11.51 9.21
N ALA A 21 4.89 11.67 10.46
CA ALA A 21 4.25 12.89 10.94
C ALA A 21 5.22 14.07 11.10
N ALA A 22 6.52 13.83 11.20
CA ALA A 22 7.53 14.88 11.34
C ALA A 22 7.85 15.54 9.99
N THR A 23 7.87 14.75 8.91
CA THR A 23 8.16 15.24 7.55
C THR A 23 6.92 15.41 6.68
N GLY A 24 5.77 14.86 7.11
CA GLY A 24 4.53 14.84 6.32
C GLY A 24 4.55 13.88 5.13
N LYS A 25 5.56 13.00 5.06
CA LYS A 25 5.76 12.09 3.93
C LYS A 25 5.01 10.77 4.14
N GLY A 26 4.21 10.40 3.14
CA GLY A 26 3.64 9.07 3.01
C GLY A 26 4.49 8.17 2.10
N THR A 27 4.79 6.96 2.55
CA THR A 27 5.47 5.93 1.75
C THR A 27 4.57 4.71 1.63
N ILE A 28 4.48 4.15 0.42
CA ILE A 28 3.68 2.96 0.09
C ILE A 28 4.66 1.88 -0.38
N GLU A 29 4.70 0.74 0.32
CA GLU A 29 5.61 -0.37 0.02
C GLU A 29 4.87 -1.68 -0.23
N ASP A 30 5.45 -2.52 -1.09
CA ASP A 30 4.98 -3.87 -1.33
C ASP A 30 5.76 -4.83 -0.43
N ILE A 31 5.09 -5.34 0.60
CA ILE A 31 5.64 -6.32 1.54
C ILE A 31 5.35 -7.77 1.12
N SER A 32 4.97 -8.00 -0.15
CA SER A 32 4.81 -9.36 -0.65
C SER A 32 6.08 -10.18 -0.37
N PRO A 33 5.95 -11.43 0.14
CA PRO A 33 7.11 -12.29 0.35
C PRO A 33 7.88 -12.35 -0.97
N ARG A 34 9.17 -12.04 -0.92
CA ARG A 34 10.04 -12.18 -2.08
C ARG A 34 10.12 -13.68 -2.36
N THR A 35 9.31 -14.18 -3.29
CA THR A 35 9.59 -15.44 -3.96
C THR A 35 10.65 -15.13 -5.01
N ASP A 36 11.89 -14.97 -4.57
CA ASP A 36 13.02 -15.25 -5.43
C ASP A 36 13.05 -16.75 -5.68
N GLY A 37 12.84 -17.11 -6.95
CA GLY A 37 12.92 -18.49 -7.44
C GLY A 37 14.34 -19.03 -7.45
#